data_AF-A0A8H7UM99-F1
#
_entry.id   AF-A0A8H7UM99-F1
#
_cell.length_a   1.000
_cell.length_b   1.000
_cell.length_c   1.000
_cell.angle_alpha   90.00
_cell.angle_beta   90.00
_cell.angle_gamma   90.00
#
_symmetry.space_group_name_H-M   'P 1'
#
loop_
_entity.id
_entity.type
_entity.pdbx_description
1 polymer ?
#
loop_
_entity_poly.entity_id
_entity_poly.type
_entity_poly.pdbx_seq_one_letter_code
_entity_poly.pdbx_strand_id
1 'polypeptide(L)'
;MHHSRPYSLRGLPSGHVASTPLFTDNLKRWRTNDVKEVAAQAVYIPLDFYPLAVLLRKGIIAGIEQNITLQNSLGLLQFRLITKTHLFLHHIFRNLLSYGYELDAVRFAKLFEKLVYFGHALEILLHTVLEKEADSPRGRSSGKFPC
;
A
#
# COMPACT_ATOMS: atom_id res chain seq x y z
N MET A 1 -16.18 23.35 28.56
CA MET A 1 -15.14 22.54 27.88
C MET A 1 -15.30 21.09 28.34
N HIS A 2 -15.62 20.18 27.42
CA HIS A 2 -15.40 18.72 27.42
C HIS A 2 -16.45 18.08 26.50
N HIS A 3 -16.16 18.08 25.19
CA HIS A 3 -16.86 17.25 24.22
C HIS A 3 -16.08 15.96 24.02
N SER A 4 -16.68 14.83 24.40
CA SER A 4 -16.26 13.50 24.00
C SER A 4 -17.39 12.51 24.25
N ARG A 5 -18.16 12.17 23.22
CA ARG A 5 -18.10 10.85 22.57
C ARG A 5 -19.25 10.63 21.57
N PRO A 6 -19.06 9.72 20.61
CA PRO A 6 -19.56 9.84 19.25
C PRO A 6 -20.48 8.67 18.84
N TYR A 7 -21.06 8.79 17.65
CA TYR A 7 -21.75 7.75 16.88
C TYR A 7 -22.98 7.10 17.55
N SER A 8 -24.15 7.69 17.30
CA SER A 8 -25.43 7.00 17.48
C SER A 8 -25.63 5.96 16.38
N LEU A 9 -25.62 4.68 16.76
CA LEU A 9 -26.25 3.60 16.01
C LEU A 9 -27.77 3.86 16.00
N ARG A 10 -28.31 4.33 14.88
CA ARG A 10 -29.76 4.50 14.69
C ARG A 10 -30.23 3.68 13.49
N GLY A 11 -31.07 2.68 13.79
CA GLY A 11 -32.11 2.17 12.90
C GLY A 11 -31.70 1.05 11.95
N LEU A 12 -31.99 -0.20 12.35
CA LEU A 12 -32.17 -1.30 11.41
C LEU A 12 -33.67 -1.35 11.05
N PRO A 13 -34.10 -1.14 9.79
CA PRO A 13 -35.38 -1.62 9.34
C PRO A 13 -35.22 -3.01 8.73
N SER A 14 -35.93 -3.99 9.29
CA SER A 14 -36.25 -5.24 8.61
C SER A 14 -37.07 -4.94 7.35
N GLY A 15 -36.59 -5.37 6.18
CA GLY A 15 -37.38 -5.30 4.95
C GLY A 15 -36.54 -5.59 3.71
N HIS A 16 -36.78 -6.76 3.11
CA HIS A 16 -36.43 -7.18 1.76
C HIS A 16 -34.94 -7.37 1.44
N VAL A 17 -34.55 -8.66 1.39
CA VAL A 17 -33.35 -9.14 0.69
C VAL A 17 -33.53 -8.86 -0.80
N ALA A 18 -33.13 -7.67 -1.23
CA ALA A 18 -32.99 -7.31 -2.64
C ALA A 18 -31.63 -7.81 -3.13
N SER A 19 -31.67 -8.78 -4.03
CA SER A 19 -30.51 -9.31 -4.73
C SER A 19 -29.85 -8.26 -5.65
N THR A 20 -28.58 -7.92 -5.35
CA THR A 20 -27.50 -7.44 -6.27
C THR A 20 -27.66 -6.06 -6.96
N PRO A 21 -26.58 -5.26 -7.17
CA PRO A 21 -25.29 -5.69 -7.73
C PRO A 21 -24.05 -5.23 -6.93
N LEU A 22 -23.32 -6.18 -6.34
CA LEU A 22 -22.20 -5.90 -5.40
C LEU A 22 -20.84 -5.54 -6.03
N PHE A 23 -20.75 -5.30 -7.34
CA PHE A 23 -19.43 -5.13 -8.00
C PHE A 23 -19.39 -4.20 -9.22
N THR A 24 -20.51 -3.93 -9.90
CA THR A 24 -20.47 -3.40 -11.26
C THR A 24 -20.47 -1.87 -11.38
N ASP A 25 -20.90 -1.13 -10.37
CA ASP A 25 -21.13 0.32 -10.53
C ASP A 25 -19.85 1.17 -10.52
N ASN A 26 -18.74 0.65 -9.97
CA ASN A 26 -17.48 1.38 -9.86
C ASN A 26 -16.47 1.03 -10.96
N LEU A 27 -16.73 0.01 -11.80
CA LEU A 27 -15.78 -0.44 -12.81
C LEU A 27 -15.57 0.61 -13.91
N LYS A 28 -16.59 1.44 -14.17
CA LYS A 28 -16.46 2.59 -15.09
C LYS A 28 -15.43 3.62 -14.61
N ARG A 29 -15.27 3.79 -13.30
CA ARG A 29 -14.33 4.78 -12.74
C ARG A 29 -12.87 4.41 -13.00
N TRP A 30 -12.56 3.11 -13.02
CA TRP A 30 -11.20 2.60 -13.22
C TRP A 30 -10.93 2.16 -14.67
N ARG A 31 -11.89 2.37 -15.58
CA ARG A 31 -11.69 2.20 -17.02
C ARG A 31 -11.20 3.52 -17.60
N THR A 32 -10.00 3.50 -18.15
CA THR A 32 -9.53 4.54 -19.07
C THR A 32 -9.25 3.90 -20.42
N ASN A 33 -9.52 4.67 -21.48
CA ASN A 33 -9.31 4.25 -22.85
C ASN A 33 -7.97 4.76 -23.41
N ASP A 34 -7.23 5.59 -22.66
CA ASP A 34 -5.98 6.21 -23.09
C ASP A 34 -4.83 5.88 -22.14
N VAL A 35 -3.75 5.31 -22.69
CA VAL A 35 -2.53 4.94 -21.97
C VAL A 35 -1.84 6.14 -21.31
N LYS A 36 -2.02 7.35 -21.83
CA LYS A 36 -1.49 8.58 -21.23
C LYS A 36 -2.21 8.92 -19.93
N GLU A 37 -3.52 8.70 -19.87
CA GLU A 37 -4.31 8.89 -18.65
C GLU A 37 -4.01 7.80 -17.62
N VAL A 38 -3.76 6.56 -18.07
CA VAL A 38 -3.29 5.47 -17.20
C VAL A 38 -2.02 5.89 -16.46
N ALA A 39 -1.05 6.47 -17.17
CA ALA A 39 0.21 6.89 -16.57
C ALA A 39 0.03 7.97 -15.48
N ALA A 40 -0.94 8.88 -15.67
CA ALA A 40 -1.25 9.91 -14.68
C ALA A 40 -1.89 9.34 -13.39
N GLN A 41 -2.57 8.20 -13.49
CA GLN A 41 -3.22 7.53 -12.36
C GLN A 41 -2.41 6.32 -11.83
N ALA A 42 -1.24 6.06 -12.42
CA ALA A 42 -0.41 4.92 -12.05
C ALA A 42 0.22 5.11 -10.67
N VAL A 43 0.33 4.02 -9.91
CA VAL A 43 1.03 4.01 -8.62
C VAL A 43 2.49 3.66 -8.87
N TYR A 44 3.39 4.57 -8.52
CA TYR A 44 4.82 4.29 -8.52
C TYR A 44 5.22 3.47 -7.29
N ILE A 45 5.91 2.35 -7.52
CA ILE A 45 6.42 1.47 -6.47
C ILE A 45 7.93 1.34 -6.66
N PRO A 46 8.76 1.90 -5.75
CA PRO A 46 10.20 1.73 -5.81
C PRO A 46 10.58 0.28 -5.49
N LEU A 47 11.43 -0.32 -6.31
CA LEU A 47 11.96 -1.68 -6.14
C LEU A 47 13.50 -1.63 -6.22
N ASP A 48 14.16 -2.45 -5.41
CA ASP A 48 15.62 -2.64 -5.38
C ASP A 48 16.09 -3.88 -6.17
N PHE A 49 15.15 -4.60 -6.79
CA PHE A 49 15.41 -5.81 -7.59
C PHE A 49 14.65 -5.78 -8.92
N TYR A 50 15.05 -6.63 -9.86
CA TYR A 50 14.38 -6.74 -11.16
C TYR A 50 13.05 -7.51 -11.02
N PRO A 51 11.89 -6.89 -11.26
CA PRO A 51 10.60 -7.53 -11.07
C PRO A 51 10.37 -8.61 -12.13
N LEU A 52 9.98 -9.81 -11.70
CA LEU A 52 9.64 -10.92 -12.59
C LEU A 52 8.14 -11.17 -12.64
N ALA A 53 7.44 -11.02 -11.51
CA ALA A 53 6.01 -11.31 -11.43
C ALA A 53 5.31 -10.47 -10.35
N VAL A 54 4.04 -10.14 -10.60
CA VAL A 54 3.14 -9.55 -9.60
C VAL A 54 2.13 -10.59 -9.16
N LEU A 55 2.26 -11.08 -7.92
CA LEU A 55 1.36 -12.07 -7.36
C LEU A 55 0.22 -11.36 -6.65
N LEU A 56 -0.75 -10.88 -7.43
CA LEU A 56 -1.86 -10.04 -6.95
C LEU A 56 -2.60 -10.64 -5.75
N ARG A 57 -2.92 -11.94 -5.76
CA ARG A 57 -3.62 -12.61 -4.64
C ARG A 57 -2.80 -12.69 -3.35
N LYS A 58 -1.48 -12.55 -3.44
CA LYS A 58 -0.55 -12.55 -2.31
C LYS A 58 -0.10 -11.13 -1.95
N GLY A 59 -0.48 -10.10 -2.70
CA GLY A 59 -0.06 -8.73 -2.40
C GLY A 59 1.46 -8.49 -2.50
N ILE A 60 2.18 -9.32 -3.27
CA ILE A 60 3.64 -9.22 -3.41
C ILE A 60 4.07 -9.12 -4.88
N ILE A 61 5.16 -8.41 -5.11
CA ILE A 61 5.94 -8.41 -6.34
C ILE A 61 7.15 -9.31 -6.08
N ALA A 62 7.37 -10.31 -6.92
CA ALA A 62 8.53 -11.19 -6.84
C ALA A 62 9.50 -10.85 -7.98
N GLY A 63 10.79 -10.95 -7.68
CA GLY A 63 11.83 -10.69 -8.67
C GLY A 63 13.18 -11.25 -8.24
N ILE A 64 14.21 -10.81 -8.94
CA ILE A 64 15.57 -11.30 -8.74
C ILE A 64 16.57 -10.16 -8.61
N GLU A 65 17.57 -10.40 -7.78
CA GLU A 65 18.75 -9.57 -7.62
C GLU A 65 19.97 -10.42 -7.99
N GLN A 66 20.91 -9.82 -8.72
CA GLN A 66 22.16 -10.46 -9.08
C GLN A 66 23.25 -10.10 -8.07
N ASN A 67 23.90 -11.10 -7.50
CA ASN A 67 25.06 -10.94 -6.65
C ASN A 67 26.29 -11.58 -7.32
N ILE A 68 27.33 -10.80 -7.56
CA ILE A 68 28.62 -11.29 -8.05
C ILE A 68 29.65 -11.10 -6.95
N THR A 69 30.31 -12.17 -6.54
CA THR A 69 31.40 -12.13 -5.56
C THR A 69 32.65 -12.73 -6.17
N LEU A 70 33.80 -12.06 -6.04
CA LEU A 70 35.09 -12.66 -6.40
C LEU A 70 35.55 -13.58 -5.27
N GLN A 71 35.78 -14.85 -5.60
CA GLN A 71 36.32 -15.82 -4.66
C GLN A 71 37.84 -15.83 -4.75
N ASN A 72 38.48 -14.99 -3.93
CA ASN A 72 39.94 -14.76 -3.97
C ASN A 72 40.78 -16.04 -3.79
N SER A 73 40.27 -17.05 -3.07
CA SER A 73 40.99 -18.31 -2.86
C SER A 73 41.12 -19.18 -4.12
N LEU A 74 40.22 -19.00 -5.09
CA LEU A 74 40.19 -19.77 -6.34
C LEU A 74 40.41 -18.88 -7.59
N GLY A 75 40.41 -17.55 -7.44
CA GLY A 75 40.53 -16.61 -8.55
C GLY A 75 39.32 -16.58 -9.49
N LEU A 76 38.15 -17.05 -9.02
CA LEU A 76 36.94 -17.20 -9.83
C LEU A 76 35.85 -16.22 -9.40
N LEU A 77 35.03 -15.78 -10.35
CA LEU A 77 33.81 -15.02 -10.06
C LEU A 77 32.67 -15.99 -9.76
N GLN A 78 32.07 -15.85 -8.58
CA GLN A 78 30.85 -16.55 -8.22
C GLN A 78 29.64 -15.65 -8.51
N PHE A 79 28.78 -16.09 -9.42
CA PHE A 79 27.52 -15.44 -9.74
C PHE A 79 26.37 -16.15 -9.03
N ARG A 80 25.51 -15.40 -8.34
CA ARG A 80 24.31 -15.90 -7.67
C ARG A 80 23.11 -15.02 -8.01
N LEU A 81 22.01 -15.66 -8.38
CA LEU A 81 20.70 -15.01 -8.44
C LEU A 81 19.97 -15.24 -7.13
N ILE A 82 19.47 -14.16 -6.54
CA ILE A 82 18.74 -14.18 -5.27
C ILE A 82 17.31 -13.74 -5.55
N THR A 83 16.34 -14.54 -5.13
CA THR A 83 14.93 -14.15 -5.22
C THR A 83 14.61 -13.13 -4.14
N LYS A 84 14.02 -12.02 -4.54
CA LYS A 84 13.53 -10.96 -3.64
C LYS A 84 12.02 -10.79 -3.83
N THR A 85 11.36 -10.36 -2.77
CA THR A 85 9.92 -10.06 -2.80
C THR A 85 9.66 -8.72 -2.13
N HIS A 86 8.75 -7.95 -2.69
CA HIS A 86 8.30 -6.67 -2.16
C HIS A 86 6.81 -6.70 -1.95
N LEU A 87 6.36 -6.31 -0.76
CA LEU A 87 4.94 -6.21 -0.46
C LEU A 87 4.41 -4.89 -1.00
N PHE A 88 3.38 -4.90 -1.86
CA PHE A 88 2.91 -3.67 -2.51
C PHE A 88 1.67 -3.02 -1.85
N LEU A 89 1.02 -3.70 -0.90
CA LEU A 89 -0.27 -3.26 -0.37
C LEU A 89 -0.23 -1.85 0.23
N HIS A 90 0.84 -1.52 0.97
CA HIS A 90 1.00 -0.21 1.60
C HIS A 90 1.06 0.93 0.57
N HIS A 91 1.65 0.71 -0.61
CA HIS A 91 1.66 1.71 -1.69
C HIS A 91 0.25 2.01 -2.19
N ILE A 92 -0.57 0.98 -2.36
CA ILE A 92 -1.96 1.12 -2.81
C ILE A 92 -2.81 1.80 -1.74
N PHE A 93 -2.70 1.39 -0.47
CA PHE A 93 -3.42 2.04 0.61
C PHE A 93 -3.07 3.51 0.74
N ARG A 94 -1.78 3.85 0.71
CA ARG A 94 -1.33 5.25 0.76
C ARG A 94 -1.95 6.06 -0.36
N ASN A 95 -1.98 5.52 -1.58
CA ASN A 95 -2.56 6.20 -2.73
C ASN A 95 -4.07 6.42 -2.54
N LEU A 96 -4.83 5.36 -2.23
CA LEU A 96 -6.29 5.45 -2.00
C LEU A 96 -6.64 6.44 -0.90
N LEU A 97 -5.92 6.40 0.23
CA LEU A 97 -6.16 7.31 1.36
C LEU A 97 -5.76 8.75 1.03
N SER A 98 -4.68 8.96 0.27
CA SER A 98 -4.26 10.31 -0.16
C SER A 98 -5.29 10.99 -1.07
N TYR A 99 -6.08 10.21 -1.81
CA TYR A 99 -7.19 10.71 -2.63
C TYR A 99 -8.55 10.73 -1.90
N GLY A 100 -8.61 10.40 -0.61
CA GLY A 100 -9.85 10.37 0.17
C GLY A 100 -10.77 9.18 -0.14
N TYR A 101 -10.26 8.12 -0.76
CA TYR A 101 -11.03 6.93 -1.13
C TYR A 101 -11.08 5.88 -0.01
N GLU A 102 -11.53 6.27 1.18
CA GLU A 102 -11.53 5.42 2.38
C GLU A 102 -12.36 4.14 2.21
N LEU A 103 -13.54 4.24 1.60
CA LEU A 103 -14.40 3.08 1.36
C LEU A 103 -13.75 2.06 0.41
N ASP A 104 -13.06 2.54 -0.63
CA ASP A 104 -12.36 1.67 -1.57
C ASP A 104 -11.11 1.05 -0.92
N ALA A 105 -10.42 1.79 -0.05
CA ALA A 105 -9.33 1.26 0.77
C ALA A 105 -9.80 0.13 1.70
N VAL A 106 -10.94 0.29 2.39
CA VAL A 106 -11.51 -0.76 3.25
C VAL A 106 -11.93 -1.99 2.44
N ARG A 107 -12.54 -1.80 1.27
CA ARG A 107 -12.88 -2.92 0.37
C ARG A 107 -11.63 -3.67 -0.09
N PHE A 108 -10.59 -2.94 -0.46
CA PHE A 108 -9.30 -3.52 -0.85
C PHE A 108 -8.67 -4.28 0.31
N ALA A 109 -8.70 -3.74 1.54
CA ALA A 109 -8.20 -4.41 2.74
C ALA A 109 -8.88 -5.75 3.00
N LYS A 110 -10.20 -5.83 2.84
CA LYS A 110 -10.94 -7.10 3.00
C LYS A 110 -10.47 -8.21 2.06
N LEU A 111 -9.95 -7.88 0.88
CA LEU A 111 -9.40 -8.88 -0.06
C LEU A 111 -8.11 -9.52 0.47
N PHE A 112 -7.39 -8.83 1.35
CA PHE A 112 -6.06 -9.20 1.83
C PHE A 112 -6.02 -9.50 3.33
N GLU A 113 -7.12 -9.33 4.06
CA GLU A 113 -7.21 -9.50 5.52
C GLU A 113 -6.72 -10.87 6.02
N LYS A 114 -6.81 -11.90 5.17
CA LYS A 114 -6.41 -13.28 5.50
C LYS A 114 -4.92 -13.56 5.30
N LEU A 115 -4.16 -12.62 4.75
CA LEU A 115 -2.72 -12.77 4.61
C LEU A 115 -2.05 -12.59 5.98
N VAL A 116 -1.16 -13.51 6.35
CA VAL A 116 -0.47 -13.50 7.65
C VAL A 116 0.32 -12.19 7.87
N TYR A 117 0.85 -11.61 6.80
CA TYR A 117 1.61 -10.35 6.80
C TYR A 117 0.75 -9.11 6.50
N PHE A 118 -0.58 -9.23 6.51
CA PHE A 118 -1.46 -8.09 6.29
C PHE A 118 -1.28 -7.01 7.37
N GLY A 119 -1.17 -7.40 8.64
CA GLY A 119 -0.87 -6.46 9.73
C GLY A 119 0.44 -5.72 9.51
N HIS A 120 1.48 -6.43 9.08
CA HIS A 120 2.78 -5.84 8.77
C HIS A 120 2.71 -4.84 7.61
N ALA A 121 1.87 -5.09 6.60
CA ALA A 121 1.63 -4.11 5.54
C ALA A 121 1.07 -2.78 6.06
N LEU A 122 0.15 -2.83 7.01
CA LEU A 122 -0.45 -1.64 7.62
C LEU A 122 0.54 -0.92 8.55
N GLU A 123 1.40 -1.68 9.23
CA GLU A 123 2.48 -1.14 10.03
C GLU A 123 3.46 -0.32 9.17
N ILE A 124 3.93 -0.88 8.04
CA ILE A 124 4.80 -0.16 7.09
C ILE A 124 4.11 1.13 6.60
N LEU A 125 2.82 1.06 6.25
CA LEU A 125 2.06 2.23 5.83
C LEU A 125 2.07 3.32 6.90
N LEU A 126 1.77 2.96 8.16
CA LEU A 126 1.70 3.89 9.27
C LEU A 126 3.07 4.54 9.51
N HIS A 127 4.14 3.75 9.61
CA HIS A 127 5.50 4.27 9.75
C HIS A 127 5.86 5.25 8.63
N THR A 128 5.60 4.87 7.38
CA THR A 128 5.90 5.72 6.20
C THR A 128 5.18 7.08 6.25
N VAL A 129 3.93 7.11 6.74
CA VAL A 129 3.16 8.36 6.85
C VAL A 129 3.66 9.20 8.01
N LEU A 130 3.93 8.59 9.16
CA LEU A 130 4.44 9.28 10.35
C LEU A 130 5.82 9.90 10.12
N GLU A 131 6.74 9.18 9.46
CA GLU A 131 8.06 9.70 9.08
C GLU A 131 7.92 10.95 8.19
N LYS A 132 7.06 10.88 7.17
CA LYS A 132 6.80 12.01 6.26
C LYS A 132 6.21 13.22 6.99
N GLU A 133 5.35 13.01 7.98
CA GLU A 133 4.78 14.09 8.80
C GLU A 133 5.81 14.72 9.73
N ALA A 134 6.70 13.92 10.33
CA ALA A 134 7.78 14.39 11.19
C ALA A 134 8.78 15.27 10.42
N ASP A 135 9.09 14.92 9.17
CA ASP A 135 9.98 15.67 8.28
C ASP A 135 9.32 16.93 7.68
N SER A 136 8.00 17.08 7.83
CA SER A 136 7.29 18.28 7.37
C SER A 136 7.70 19.49 8.21
N PRO A 137 7.99 20.65 7.60
CA PRO A 137 8.45 21.85 8.32
C PRO A 137 7.49 22.35 9.40
N ARG A 138 6.22 21.92 9.38
CA ARG A 138 5.22 22.19 10.43
C ARG A 138 5.51 21.44 11.75
N GLY A 139 6.27 20.35 11.71
CA GLY A 139 6.69 19.59 12.90
C GLY A 139 7.92 20.18 13.59
N ARG A 140 8.64 21.12 12.96
CA ARG A 140 9.90 21.69 13.49
C ARG A 140 9.74 23.00 14.27
N SER A 141 8.52 23.51 14.44
CA SER A 141 8.25 24.79 15.11
C SER A 141 7.62 24.61 16.50
N SER A 142 8.36 24.10 17.49
CA SER A 142 8.07 24.33 18.93
C SER A 142 9.14 23.75 19.88
N GLY A 143 10.43 23.86 19.52
CA GLY A 143 11.51 23.35 20.36
C GLY A 143 12.69 24.30 20.48
N LYS A 144 12.42 25.60 20.65
CA LYS A 144 13.49 26.55 20.99
C LYS A 144 13.73 26.47 22.50
N PHE A 145 14.58 25.55 22.92
CA PHE A 145 15.18 25.59 24.25
C PHE A 145 16.36 26.57 24.19
N PRO A 146 16.29 27.73 24.85
CA PRO A 146 17.47 28.57 25.04
C PRO A 146 18.45 27.83 25.96
N CYS A 147 19.74 27.89 25.58
CA CYS A 147 20.87 27.44 26.38
C CYS A 147 20.91 28.15 27.75
#